data_AF-A0A2V7B5X2-F1
#
_entry.id   AF-A0A2V7B5X2-F1
#
_cell.length_a   1.000
_cell.length_b   1.000
_cell.length_c   1.000
_cell.angle_alpha   90.00
_cell.angle_beta   90.00
_cell.angle_gamma   90.00
#
_symmetry.space_group_name_H-M   'P 1'
#
loop_
_entity.id
_entity.type
_entity.pdbx_description
1 polymer ?
#
loop_
_entity_poly.entity_id
_entity_poly.type
_entity_poly.pdbx_seq_one_letter_code
_entity_poly.pdbx_strand_id
1 'polypeptide(L)'
;MNTAPRRALLLAALAAVRVKTQAPEFAILHAWLDSWSGLGLIVLGMHRHGYDLSLTHDRNGWRATFLHRSHVLYPWVGQVLCWWPTPWRAIQQAAWRALSTPFARDYSVIDDSLQ
;
A
#
# COMPACT_ATOMS: atom_id res chain seq x y z
N MET A 1 12.95 -4.37 16.68
CA MET A 1 13.53 -3.29 15.83
C MET A 1 12.44 -2.28 15.50
N ASN A 2 12.64 -1.00 15.82
CA ASN A 2 11.61 0.05 15.74
C ASN A 2 11.05 0.19 14.30
N THR A 3 9.82 -0.28 14.06
CA THR A 3 9.15 -0.28 12.74
C THR A 3 8.45 1.04 12.42
N ALA A 4 8.25 1.89 13.43
CA ALA A 4 7.59 3.19 13.30
C ALA A 4 8.28 4.17 12.32
N PRO A 5 9.62 4.30 12.30
CA PRO A 5 10.31 5.19 11.35
C PRO A 5 10.16 4.73 9.90
N ARG A 6 10.22 3.40 9.67
CA ARG A 6 10.11 2.81 8.33
C ARG A 6 8.71 2.93 7.77
N ARG A 7 7.70 2.74 8.62
CA ARG A 7 6.29 2.96 8.26
C ARG A 7 6.03 4.43 7.90
N ALA A 8 6.57 5.35 8.69
CA ALA A 8 6.46 6.79 8.42
C ALA A 8 7.09 7.18 7.08
N LEU A 9 8.25 6.60 6.74
CA LEU A 9 8.92 6.84 5.46
C LEU A 9 8.11 6.30 4.27
N LEU A 10 7.53 5.11 4.38
CA LEU A 10 6.65 4.56 3.36
C LEU A 10 5.37 5.40 3.17
N LEU A 11 4.77 5.87 4.28
CA LEU A 11 3.64 6.80 4.23
C LEU A 11 4.02 8.13 3.59
N ALA A 12 5.19 8.69 3.91
CA ALA A 12 5.68 9.92 3.31
C ALA A 12 5.90 9.79 1.79
N ALA A 13 6.50 8.68 1.34
CA ALA A 13 6.67 8.40 -0.08
C ALA A 13 5.32 8.27 -0.81
N LEU A 14 4.35 7.57 -0.22
CA LEU A 14 3.01 7.42 -0.77
C LEU A 14 2.20 8.74 -0.77
N ALA A 15 2.44 9.62 0.22
CA ALA A 15 1.85 10.95 0.26
C ALA A 15 2.44 11.84 -0.83
N ALA A 16 3.76 11.80 -1.03
CA ALA A 16 4.46 12.61 -2.04
C ALA A 16 3.95 12.34 -3.46
N VAL A 17 3.69 11.07 -3.81
CA VAL A 17 3.10 10.68 -5.12
C VAL A 17 1.67 11.21 -5.33
N ARG A 18 0.97 11.60 -4.27
CA ARG A 18 -0.40 12.14 -4.40
C ARG A 18 -0.43 13.65 -4.55
N VAL A 19 0.69 14.34 -4.35
CA VAL A 19 0.76 15.79 -4.45
C VAL A 19 0.60 16.19 -5.92
N LYS A 20 -0.52 16.84 -6.26
CA LYS A 20 -0.84 17.30 -7.62
C LYS A 20 -0.15 18.63 -7.95
N THR A 21 1.12 18.77 -7.62
CA THR A 21 1.89 19.98 -7.92
C THR A 21 2.78 19.72 -9.14
N GLN A 22 2.80 20.66 -10.09
CA GLN A 22 3.60 20.54 -11.32
C GLN A 22 5.09 20.87 -11.13
N ALA A 23 5.63 20.76 -9.91
CA ALA A 23 7.04 21.04 -9.68
C ALA A 23 7.92 19.91 -10.26
N PRO A 24 9.06 20.23 -10.88
CA PRO A 24 9.92 19.27 -11.56
C PRO A 24 10.42 18.15 -10.63
N GLU A 25 10.56 18.42 -9.33
CA GLU A 25 10.97 17.44 -8.32
C GLU A 25 9.93 16.32 -8.17
N PHE A 26 8.64 16.64 -8.27
CA PHE A 26 7.58 15.64 -8.24
C PHE A 26 7.53 14.83 -9.54
N ALA A 27 7.88 15.41 -10.68
CA ALA A 27 7.96 14.67 -11.94
C ALA A 27 9.03 13.57 -11.88
N ILE A 28 10.19 13.85 -11.27
CA ILE A 28 11.25 12.87 -11.03
C ILE A 28 10.76 11.77 -10.08
N LEU A 29 10.08 12.15 -9.00
CA LEU A 29 9.52 11.20 -8.03
C LEU A 29 8.48 10.28 -8.67
N HIS A 30 7.58 10.83 -9.50
CA HIS A 30 6.62 10.06 -10.27
C HIS A 30 7.31 9.13 -11.25
N ALA A 31 8.27 9.61 -12.04
CA ALA A 31 9.02 8.77 -12.98
C ALA A 31 9.72 7.59 -12.28
N TRP A 32 10.22 7.81 -11.07
CA TRP A 32 10.85 6.76 -10.28
C TRP A 32 9.84 5.78 -9.65
N LEU A 33 8.74 6.26 -9.06
CA LEU A 33 7.73 5.41 -8.40
C LEU A 33 6.77 4.73 -9.39
N ASP A 34 6.66 5.27 -10.60
CA ASP A 34 5.95 4.69 -11.74
C ASP A 34 6.88 3.80 -12.59
N SER A 35 7.87 3.19 -11.94
CA SER A 35 8.77 2.18 -12.50
C SER A 35 8.63 0.85 -11.76
N TRP A 36 9.06 -0.25 -12.39
CA TRP A 36 9.09 -1.56 -11.76
C TRP A 36 9.95 -1.60 -10.49
N SER A 37 11.06 -0.87 -10.46
CA SER A 37 11.92 -0.77 -9.28
C SER A 37 11.24 -0.05 -8.12
N GLY A 38 10.58 1.10 -8.39
CA GLY A 38 9.84 1.84 -7.38
C GLY A 38 8.67 1.03 -6.81
N LEU A 39 7.96 0.32 -7.68
CA LEU A 39 6.90 -0.60 -7.31
C LEU A 39 7.43 -1.72 -6.40
N GLY A 40 8.54 -2.38 -6.77
CA GLY A 40 9.15 -3.42 -5.96
C GLY A 40 9.52 -2.95 -4.54
N LEU A 41 9.97 -1.70 -4.41
CA LEU A 41 10.25 -1.10 -3.10
C LEU A 41 8.98 -0.89 -2.26
N ILE A 42 7.86 -0.48 -2.87
CA ILE A 42 6.57 -0.39 -2.17
C ILE A 42 6.14 -1.78 -1.69
N VAL A 43 6.20 -2.79 -2.57
CA VAL A 43 5.79 -4.17 -2.24
C VAL A 43 6.65 -4.74 -1.11
N LEU A 44 7.96 -4.57 -1.19
CA LEU A 44 8.87 -5.03 -0.14
C LEU A 44 8.66 -4.28 1.18
N GLY A 45 8.37 -2.98 1.12
CA GLY A 45 8.01 -2.18 2.29
C GLY A 45 6.75 -2.71 2.97
N MET A 46 5.69 -2.94 2.19
CA MET A 46 4.42 -3.51 2.66
C MET A 46 4.61 -4.93 3.24
N HIS A 47 5.40 -5.78 2.57
CA HIS A 47 5.73 -7.12 3.05
C HIS A 47 6.42 -7.12 4.42
N ARG A 48 7.37 -6.20 4.62
CA ARG A 48 8.03 -5.99 5.93
C ARG A 48 7.06 -5.49 7.01
N HIS A 49 5.94 -4.89 6.61
CA HIS A 49 4.86 -4.47 7.49
C HIS A 49 3.76 -5.53 7.64
N GLY A 50 4.00 -6.77 7.21
CA GLY A 50 3.07 -7.88 7.40
C GLY A 50 1.96 -7.97 6.36
N TYR A 51 2.08 -7.27 5.23
CA TYR A 51 1.10 -7.33 4.14
C TYR A 51 1.59 -8.17 2.97
N ASP A 52 0.73 -9.05 2.48
CA ASP A 52 0.92 -9.78 1.23
C ASP A 52 0.12 -9.11 0.09
N LEU A 53 0.69 -9.09 -1.11
CA LEU A 53 0.11 -8.43 -2.29
C LEU A 53 -0.62 -9.43 -3.17
N SER A 54 -1.85 -9.10 -3.54
CA SER A 54 -2.52 -9.63 -4.74
C SER A 54 -2.64 -8.52 -5.77
N LEU A 55 -2.13 -8.77 -6.98
CA LEU A 55 -2.23 -7.86 -8.13
C LEU A 55 -2.94 -8.60 -9.25
N THR A 56 -4.04 -8.04 -9.74
CA THR A 56 -4.86 -8.61 -10.80
C THR A 56 -4.97 -7.63 -11.95
N HIS A 57 -4.91 -8.15 -13.17
CA HIS A 57 -5.18 -7.41 -14.39
C HIS A 57 -6.34 -8.06 -15.13
N ASP A 58 -7.29 -7.24 -15.58
CA ASP A 58 -8.41 -7.66 -16.41
C ASP A 58 -8.71 -6.62 -17.51
N ARG A 59 -9.85 -6.76 -18.19
CA ARG A 59 -10.30 -5.82 -19.25
C ARG A 59 -10.57 -4.39 -18.74
N ASN A 60 -10.80 -4.21 -17.44
CA ASN A 60 -11.06 -2.92 -16.81
C ASN A 60 -9.76 -2.26 -16.28
N GLY A 61 -8.63 -2.98 -16.30
CA GLY A 61 -7.31 -2.47 -15.96
C GLY A 61 -6.66 -3.25 -14.82
N TRP A 62 -6.03 -2.52 -13.89
CA TRP A 62 -5.27 -3.08 -12.77
C TRP A 62 -5.96 -2.90 -11.44
N ARG A 63 -5.90 -3.93 -10.60
CA ARG A 63 -6.39 -3.89 -9.22
C ARG A 63 -5.37 -4.51 -8.29
N ALA A 64 -5.11 -3.83 -7.18
CA ALA A 64 -4.20 -4.30 -6.15
C ALA A 64 -4.92 -4.40 -4.80
N THR A 65 -4.55 -5.42 -4.04
CA THR A 65 -5.02 -5.66 -2.68
C THR A 65 -3.83 -6.02 -1.80
N PHE A 66 -3.68 -5.33 -0.68
CA PHE A 66 -2.71 -5.70 0.36
C PHE A 66 -3.44 -6.34 1.54
N LEU A 67 -3.20 -7.62 1.79
CA LEU A 67 -3.81 -8.37 2.89
C LEU A 67 -2.82 -8.45 4.05
N HIS A 68 -3.22 -8.00 5.24
CA HIS A 68 -2.37 -8.14 6.42
C HIS A 68 -2.44 -9.57 6.97
N ARG A 69 -1.30 -10.18 7.30
CA ARG A 69 -1.20 -11.57 7.76
C ARG A 69 -1.98 -11.85 9.04
N SER A 70 -2.06 -10.89 9.95
CA SER A 70 -2.86 -11.02 11.18
C SER A 70 -4.36 -10.76 10.99
N HIS A 71 -4.81 -10.37 9.79
CA HIS A 71 -6.20 -9.97 9.55
C HIS A 71 -6.78 -10.67 8.31
N VAL A 72 -6.65 -12.00 8.25
CA VAL A 72 -7.19 -12.84 7.16
C VAL A 72 -8.72 -12.77 7.09
N LEU A 73 -9.39 -12.52 8.22
CA LEU A 73 -10.85 -12.44 8.34
C LEU A 73 -11.47 -11.14 7.79
N TYR A 74 -10.67 -10.11 7.49
CA TYR A 74 -11.16 -8.82 6.96
C TYR A 74 -10.40 -8.34 5.70
N PRO A 75 -10.39 -9.12 4.61
CA PRO A 75 -9.59 -8.85 3.41
C PRO A 75 -10.00 -7.58 2.65
N TRP A 76 -11.21 -7.07 2.88
CA TRP A 76 -11.75 -5.87 2.24
C TRP A 76 -11.06 -4.55 2.66
N VAL A 77 -10.35 -4.52 3.78
CA VAL A 77 -9.73 -3.30 4.32
C VAL A 77 -8.53 -2.81 3.48
N GLY A 78 -7.83 -3.72 2.82
CA GLY A 78 -6.69 -3.41 1.94
C GLY A 78 -7.01 -3.49 0.44
N GLN A 79 -8.27 -3.69 0.08
CA GLN A 79 -8.72 -3.84 -1.31
C GLN A 79 -9.01 -2.49 -1.95
N VAL A 80 -8.42 -2.25 -3.11
CA VAL A 80 -8.86 -1.15 -3.98
C VAL A 80 -10.07 -1.66 -4.78
N LEU A 81 -11.21 -1.00 -4.59
CA LEU A 81 -12.46 -1.37 -5.29
C LEU A 81 -12.49 -0.88 -6.74
N CYS A 82 -11.70 0.15 -7.06
CA CYS A 82 -11.61 0.72 -8.40
C CYS A 82 -10.50 0.06 -9.22
N TRP A 83 -10.74 -0.14 -10.51
CA TRP A 83 -9.70 -0.48 -11.46
C TRP A 83 -8.90 0.77 -11.84
N TRP A 84 -7.58 0.61 -12.00
CA TRP A 84 -6.68 1.68 -12.41
C TRP A 84 -6.08 1.39 -13.78
N PRO A 85 -5.83 2.42 -14.62
CA PRO A 85 -5.23 2.22 -15.93
C PRO A 85 -3.80 1.68 -15.88
N THR A 86 -3.08 1.92 -14.77
CA THR A 86 -1.69 1.48 -14.59
C THR A 86 -1.55 0.63 -13.33
N PRO A 87 -0.62 -0.34 -13.32
CA PRO A 87 -0.35 -1.12 -12.12
C PRO A 87 0.19 -0.26 -10.98
N TRP A 88 0.91 0.82 -11.31
CA TRP A 88 1.56 1.70 -10.34
C TRP A 88 0.53 2.40 -9.49
N ARG A 89 -0.48 3.00 -10.16
CA ARG A 89 -1.60 3.65 -9.48
C ARG A 89 -2.38 2.67 -8.63
N ALA A 90 -2.62 1.44 -9.12
CA ALA A 90 -3.32 0.43 -8.33
C ALA A 90 -2.60 0.14 -7.02
N ILE A 91 -1.29 -0.09 -7.07
CA ILE A 91 -0.48 -0.48 -5.90
C ILE A 91 -0.27 0.69 -4.95
N GLN A 92 0.05 1.88 -5.46
CA GLN A 92 0.18 3.09 -4.65
C GLN A 92 -1.13 3.42 -3.91
N GLN A 93 -2.29 3.16 -4.55
CA GLN A 93 -3.61 3.32 -3.93
C GLN A 93 -3.90 2.27 -2.87
N ALA A 94 -3.60 1.01 -3.15
CA ALA A 94 -3.78 -0.09 -2.21
C ALA A 94 -2.90 0.09 -0.96
N ALA A 95 -1.62 0.38 -1.14
CA ALA A 95 -0.65 0.53 -0.06
C ALA A 95 -1.03 1.69 0.87
N TRP A 96 -1.43 2.83 0.31
CA TRP A 96 -1.89 3.97 1.10
C TRP A 96 -3.13 3.64 1.92
N ARG A 97 -4.15 3.03 1.30
CA ARG A 97 -5.36 2.61 2.02
C ARG A 97 -5.02 1.68 3.17
N ALA A 98 -4.25 0.63 2.89
CA ALA A 98 -3.86 -0.35 3.89
C ALA A 98 -3.13 0.28 5.09
N LEU A 99 -2.23 1.24 4.84
CA LEU A 99 -1.47 1.91 5.91
C LEU A 99 -2.24 3.04 6.61
N SER A 100 -3.16 3.70 5.92
CA SER A 100 -3.89 4.87 6.46
C SER A 100 -5.16 4.48 7.21
N THR A 101 -5.67 3.27 7.00
CA THR A 101 -6.84 2.78 7.73
C THR A 101 -6.49 2.48 9.20
N PRO A 102 -7.16 3.12 10.18
CA PRO A 102 -6.86 2.96 11.62
C PRO A 102 -6.98 1.51 12.12
N PHE A 103 -7.94 0.76 11.58
CA PHE A 103 -8.30 -0.59 12.01
C PHE A 103 -7.19 -1.64 11.91
N ALA A 104 -6.12 -1.40 11.13
CA ALA A 104 -4.97 -2.31 11.07
C ALA A 104 -4.19 -2.39 12.41
N ARG A 105 -4.39 -1.43 13.33
CA ARG A 105 -3.78 -1.46 14.69
C ARG A 105 -4.64 -2.20 15.72
N ASP A 106 -5.96 -2.03 15.68
CA ASP A 106 -6.81 -2.35 16.84
C ASP A 106 -7.25 -3.82 16.92
N TYR A 107 -7.33 -4.52 15.79
CA TYR A 107 -7.68 -5.96 15.78
C TYR A 107 -6.51 -6.89 16.20
N SER A 108 -5.31 -6.34 16.39
CA SER A 108 -4.17 -7.09 16.95
C SER A 108 -4.35 -7.44 18.44
N VAL A 109 -5.23 -6.72 19.15
CA VAL A 109 -5.45 -6.88 20.59
C VAL A 109 -6.50 -7.94 20.91
N ILE A 110 -7.37 -8.28 19.96
CA ILE A 110 -8.54 -9.12 20.22
C ILE A 110 -8.21 -10.62 20.11
N ASP A 111 -7.17 -11.02 19.37
CA ASP A 111 -6.83 -12.44 19.15
C ASP A 111 -6.13 -13.08 20.37
N ASP A 112 -5.43 -12.31 21.20
CA ASP A 112 -4.80 -12.80 22.46
C ASP A 112 -5.81 -13.06 23.59
N SER A 113 -7.10 -12.73 23.39
CA SER A 113 -8.15 -12.86 24.43
C SER A 113 -9.00 -14.14 24.31
N LEU A 114 -8.66 -15.04 23.39
CA LEU A 114 -9.42 -16.27 23.11
C LEU A 114 -8.61 -17.56 23.32
N GLN A 115 -7.57 -17.54 24.16
CA GLN A 115 -6.94 -18.76 24.68
C GLN A 115 -7.29 -19.03 26.15
#